data_AF-A0A660NWT9-F1
#
_entry.id   AF-A0A660NWT9-F1
#
_cell.length_a   1.000
_cell.length_b   1.000
_cell.length_c   1.000
_cell.angle_alpha   90.00
_cell.angle_beta   90.00
_cell.angle_gamma   90.00
#
_symmetry.space_group_name_H-M   'P 1'
#
loop_
_entity.id
_entity.type
_entity.pdbx_description
1 polymer ?
#
loop_
_entity_poly.entity_id
_entity_poly.type
_entity_poly.pdbx_seq_one_letter_code
_entity_poly.pdbx_strand_id
1 'polypeptide(L)'
;MVTHSLWSEEYWPMLLQIYFKKPIGIKPTYAHPIVELSLELHIPPYILYAKMEEFHLNNLPSIQALWKVYANNPKKLQKDAKRIRKMKGFGKPEEFYEGVTTEETFEKDFKLIERATDLTPIALIIVLNLYFHLTPITMTEGTPEVKEVARLLNITPRRVVEIMDVYRFCDPYLNQDDLIISPLLLPCQNIWDRYGNADTKELSALTEELCHYYR
;
A
#
# COMPACT_ATOMS: atom_id res chain seq x y z
N MET A 1 -15.77 21.42 7.37
CA MET A 1 -14.85 20.37 7.88
C MET A 1 -15.39 19.05 7.41
N VAL A 2 -14.68 18.37 6.49
CA VAL A 2 -15.10 17.03 6.06
C VAL A 2 -14.79 16.09 7.22
N THR A 3 -15.82 15.74 7.99
CA THR A 3 -15.76 14.57 8.86
C THR A 3 -15.54 13.38 7.94
N HIS A 4 -14.29 12.90 7.83
CA HIS A 4 -14.04 11.61 7.20
C HIS A 4 -14.85 10.58 8.00
N SER A 5 -15.95 10.09 7.42
CA SER A 5 -16.90 9.20 8.08
C SER A 5 -16.26 7.93 8.66
N LEU A 6 -15.04 7.61 8.22
CA LEU A 6 -14.25 6.45 8.62
C LEU A 6 -13.32 6.71 9.84
N TRP A 7 -13.08 7.97 10.24
CA TRP A 7 -12.15 8.29 11.34
C TRP A 7 -12.86 8.41 12.69
N SER A 8 -12.30 7.77 13.72
CA SER A 8 -12.68 7.94 15.12
C SER A 8 -11.54 8.56 15.93
N GLU A 9 -11.88 9.51 16.81
CA GLU A 9 -10.93 10.16 17.72
C GLU A 9 -10.25 9.15 18.68
N GLU A 10 -10.85 7.99 18.89
CA GLU A 10 -10.24 6.93 19.70
C GLU A 10 -9.00 6.32 19.05
N TYR A 11 -8.81 6.48 17.74
CA TYR A 11 -7.68 5.90 17.00
C TYR A 11 -6.40 6.74 17.09
N TRP A 12 -6.46 7.96 17.64
CA TRP A 12 -5.29 8.83 17.80
C TRP A 12 -4.08 8.13 18.44
N PRO A 13 -4.21 7.41 19.58
CA PRO A 13 -3.04 6.77 20.19
C PRO A 13 -2.34 5.79 19.26
N MET A 14 -3.07 5.10 18.38
CA MET A 14 -2.47 4.15 17.42
C MET A 14 -1.69 4.87 16.32
N LEU A 15 -2.26 5.94 15.75
CA LEU A 15 -1.58 6.77 14.74
C LEU A 15 -0.36 7.49 15.32
N LEU A 16 -0.48 8.00 16.54
CA LEU A 16 0.60 8.71 17.23
C LEU A 16 1.78 7.81 17.58
N GLN A 17 1.58 6.50 17.80
CA GLN A 17 2.71 5.56 17.92
C GLN A 17 3.61 5.59 16.69
N ILE A 18 3.03 5.78 15.51
CA ILE A 18 3.76 5.81 14.25
C ILE A 18 4.42 7.18 14.06
N TYR A 19 3.69 8.27 14.33
CA TYR A 19 4.21 9.64 14.26
C TYR A 19 5.44 9.86 15.15
N PHE A 20 5.41 9.37 16.40
CA PHE A 20 6.51 9.52 17.35
C PHE A 20 7.65 8.51 17.15
N LYS A 21 7.49 7.49 16.29
CA LYS A 21 8.58 6.57 15.94
C LYS A 21 9.66 7.36 15.19
N LYS A 22 10.91 7.26 15.61
CA LYS A 22 12.02 8.02 14.99
C LYS A 22 12.16 7.69 13.49
N PRO A 23 12.47 8.67 12.61
CA PRO A 23 12.50 10.11 12.89
C PRO A 23 11.09 10.66 13.17
N ILE A 24 10.92 11.47 14.22
CA ILE A 24 9.60 11.97 14.62
C ILE A 24 9.01 12.85 13.51
N GLY A 25 7.75 12.65 13.19
CA GLY A 25 7.04 13.45 12.18
C GLY A 25 6.11 12.62 11.31
N ILE A 26 5.62 13.28 10.26
CA ILE A 26 4.77 12.67 9.23
C ILE A 26 5.55 11.56 8.53
N LYS A 27 4.87 10.42 8.30
CA LYS A 27 5.43 9.30 7.53
C LYS A 27 4.91 9.33 6.10
N PRO A 28 5.66 8.80 5.13
CA PRO A 28 5.15 8.57 3.78
C PRO A 28 3.81 7.83 3.80
N THR A 29 2.94 8.12 2.83
CA THR A 29 1.54 7.64 2.81
C THR A 29 1.45 6.13 2.90
N TYR A 30 2.30 5.42 2.14
CA TYR A 30 2.35 3.96 2.12
C TYR A 30 3.53 3.38 2.87
N ALA A 31 4.11 4.10 3.83
CA ALA A 31 5.09 3.50 4.72
C ALA A 31 4.52 2.26 5.40
N HIS A 32 5.29 1.17 5.51
CA HIS A 32 4.85 -0.10 6.10
C HIS A 32 3.98 0.03 7.36
N PRO A 33 4.38 0.78 8.43
CA PRO A 33 3.54 0.89 9.63
C PRO A 33 2.20 1.60 9.40
N ILE A 34 2.12 2.51 8.41
CA ILE A 34 0.86 3.17 8.04
C ILE A 34 -0.06 2.20 7.33
N VAL A 35 0.48 1.41 6.40
CA VAL A 35 -0.28 0.37 5.71
C VAL A 35 -0.77 -0.69 6.69
N GLU A 36 0.07 -1.16 7.62
CA GLU A 36 -0.35 -2.10 8.66
C GLU A 36 -1.50 -1.54 9.49
N LEU A 37 -1.41 -0.27 9.92
CA LEU A 37 -2.47 0.38 10.68
C LEU A 37 -3.74 0.58 9.84
N SER A 38 -3.57 0.89 8.56
CA SER A 38 -4.63 1.08 7.58
C SER A 38 -5.44 -0.21 7.38
N LEU A 39 -4.74 -1.34 7.18
CA LEU A 39 -5.34 -2.67 7.11
C LEU A 39 -5.99 -3.05 8.45
N GLU A 40 -5.34 -2.73 9.58
CA GLU A 40 -5.91 -3.00 10.89
C GLU A 40 -7.24 -2.26 11.07
N LEU A 41 -7.32 -0.99 10.67
CA LEU A 41 -8.47 -0.12 10.90
C LEU A 41 -9.51 -0.14 9.78
N HIS A 42 -9.24 -0.79 8.65
CA HIS A 42 -10.04 -0.67 7.41
C HIS A 42 -10.21 0.80 6.96
N ILE A 43 -9.14 1.60 7.13
CA ILE A 43 -9.10 3.03 6.77
C ILE A 43 -8.00 3.22 5.73
N PRO A 44 -8.27 3.76 4.52
CA PRO A 44 -7.26 3.97 3.50
C PRO A 44 -6.04 4.79 3.98
N PRO A 45 -4.81 4.50 3.49
CA PRO A 45 -3.59 5.15 3.98
C PRO A 45 -3.59 6.69 3.85
N TYR A 46 -4.19 7.24 2.79
CA TYR A 46 -4.26 8.69 2.58
C TYR A 46 -5.06 9.43 3.68
N ILE A 47 -6.04 8.76 4.31
CA ILE A 47 -6.80 9.34 5.43
C ILE A 47 -5.91 9.41 6.68
N LEU A 48 -5.13 8.36 6.95
CA LEU A 48 -4.18 8.35 8.07
C LEU A 48 -3.08 9.40 7.89
N TYR A 49 -2.62 9.59 6.65
CA TYR A 49 -1.67 10.63 6.28
C TYR A 49 -2.24 12.03 6.59
N ALA A 50 -3.45 12.33 6.09
CA ALA A 50 -4.13 13.60 6.37
C ALA A 50 -4.33 13.86 7.87
N LYS A 51 -4.60 12.82 8.67
CA LYS A 51 -4.69 12.93 10.14
C LYS A 51 -3.34 13.20 10.80
N MET A 52 -2.25 12.65 10.29
CA MET A 52 -0.91 13.04 10.76
C MET A 52 -0.57 14.48 10.42
N GLU A 53 -0.98 14.98 9.25
CA GLU A 53 -0.84 16.40 8.90
C GLU A 53 -1.63 17.31 9.85
N GLU A 54 -2.89 16.96 10.13
CA GLU A 54 -3.71 17.67 11.12
C GLU A 54 -3.04 17.72 12.49
N PHE A 55 -2.46 16.60 12.93
CA PHE A 55 -1.70 16.53 14.18
C PHE A 55 -0.43 17.37 14.15
N HIS A 56 0.31 17.33 13.03
CA HIS A 56 1.56 18.06 12.84
C HIS A 56 1.36 19.58 12.88
N LEU A 57 0.29 20.07 12.24
CA LEU A 57 -0.07 21.49 12.25
C LEU A 57 -0.38 22.00 13.67
N ASN A 58 -0.90 21.13 14.56
CA ASN A 58 -1.12 21.44 15.98
C ASN A 58 -1.94 22.71 16.28
N ASN A 59 -2.82 23.09 15.34
CA ASN A 59 -3.60 24.32 15.41
C ASN A 59 -4.87 24.20 16.24
N LEU A 60 -5.39 22.99 16.42
CA LEU A 60 -6.65 22.74 17.13
C LEU A 60 -6.41 22.48 18.63
N PRO A 61 -7.26 22.99 19.54
CA PRO A 61 -7.13 22.72 20.98
C PRO A 61 -7.15 21.23 21.35
N SER A 62 -7.93 20.42 20.63
CA SER A 62 -7.98 18.96 20.80
C SER A 62 -6.63 18.31 20.50
N ILE A 63 -5.99 18.71 19.41
CA ILE A 63 -4.65 18.24 18.99
C ILE A 63 -3.58 18.68 20.00
N GLN A 64 -3.64 19.93 20.47
CA GLN A 64 -2.72 20.42 21.51
C GLN A 64 -2.86 19.65 22.83
N ALA A 65 -4.08 19.23 23.17
CA ALA A 65 -4.31 18.35 24.33
C ALA A 65 -3.66 16.98 24.12
N LEU A 66 -3.81 16.37 22.94
CA LEU A 66 -3.12 15.12 22.59
C LEU A 66 -1.60 15.26 22.70
N TRP A 67 -1.04 16.37 22.20
CA TRP A 67 0.38 16.65 22.30
C TRP A 67 0.85 16.71 23.76
N LYS A 68 0.15 17.46 24.61
CA LYS A 68 0.44 17.55 26.05
C LYS A 68 0.35 16.19 26.75
N VAL A 69 -0.59 15.33 26.33
CA VAL A 69 -0.78 14.01 26.94
C VAL A 69 0.31 13.03 26.53
N TYR A 70 0.68 12.98 25.24
CA TYR A 70 1.48 11.88 24.70
C TYR A 70 2.93 12.24 24.36
N ALA A 71 3.26 13.50 24.03
CA ALA A 71 4.59 13.86 23.51
C ALA A 71 5.75 13.46 24.44
N ASN A 72 5.54 13.57 25.76
CA ASN A 72 6.54 13.21 26.77
C ASN A 72 6.21 11.91 27.53
N ASN A 73 5.17 11.17 27.12
CA ASN A 73 4.68 10.00 27.84
C ASN A 73 4.55 8.75 26.95
N PRO A 74 5.67 8.20 26.44
CA PRO A 74 5.64 7.06 25.51
C PRO A 74 5.01 5.80 26.13
N LYS A 75 5.22 5.57 27.44
CA LYS A 75 4.61 4.44 28.16
C LYS A 75 3.08 4.53 28.20
N LYS A 76 2.55 5.74 28.37
CA LYS A 76 1.09 5.98 28.37
C LYS A 76 0.53 5.76 26.97
N LEU A 77 1.16 6.34 25.95
CA LEU A 77 0.79 6.16 24.55
C LEU A 77 0.71 4.67 24.18
N GLN A 78 1.74 3.90 24.54
CA GLN A 78 1.77 2.46 24.29
C GLN A 78 0.66 1.70 25.01
N LYS A 79 0.38 2.04 26.28
CA LYS A 79 -0.69 1.42 27.07
C LYS A 79 -2.06 1.69 26.45
N ASP A 80 -2.33 2.94 26.07
CA ASP A 80 -3.62 3.36 25.53
C ASP A 80 -3.85 2.75 24.13
N ALA A 81 -2.84 2.76 23.26
CA ALA A 81 -2.91 2.07 21.96
C ALA A 81 -3.13 0.55 22.11
N LYS A 82 -2.47 -0.09 23.10
CA LYS A 82 -2.68 -1.52 23.38
C LYS A 82 -4.10 -1.80 23.90
N ARG A 83 -4.68 -0.89 24.68
CA ARG A 83 -6.06 -1.00 25.15
C ARG A 83 -7.04 -0.96 23.98
N ILE A 84 -6.87 -0.03 23.04
CA ILE A 84 -7.71 0.08 21.84
C ILE A 84 -7.64 -1.20 21.00
N ARG A 85 -6.43 -1.70 20.72
CA ARG A 85 -6.24 -2.98 20.00
C ARG A 85 -6.91 -4.17 20.68
N LYS A 86 -7.04 -4.18 22.01
CA LYS A 86 -7.76 -5.23 22.75
C LYS A 86 -9.28 -5.10 22.68
N MET A 87 -9.78 -3.89 22.46
CA MET A 87 -11.21 -3.63 22.28
C MET A 87 -11.66 -3.99 20.86
N LYS A 88 -10.75 -3.83 19.90
CA LYS A 88 -10.89 -4.27 18.52
C LYS A 88 -10.91 -5.81 18.44
N GLY A 89 -12.01 -6.37 17.96
CA GLY A 89 -12.32 -7.81 18.01
C GLY A 89 -13.53 -8.17 18.90
N PHE A 90 -14.13 -7.20 19.58
CA PHE A 90 -15.49 -7.35 20.12
C PHE A 90 -16.51 -7.09 19.01
N GLY A 91 -17.16 -8.15 18.53
CA GLY A 91 -18.05 -8.16 17.37
C GLY A 91 -17.28 -8.64 16.15
N LYS A 92 -17.65 -9.81 15.62
CA LYS A 92 -16.98 -10.48 14.50
C LYS A 92 -17.35 -9.77 13.19
N PRO A 93 -16.49 -8.89 12.65
CA PRO A 93 -16.84 -8.11 11.47
C PRO A 93 -16.85 -9.01 10.22
N GLU A 94 -16.00 -10.04 10.19
CA GLU A 94 -15.97 -10.99 9.06
C GLU A 94 -17.29 -11.77 8.92
N GLU A 95 -17.97 -12.11 10.03
CA GLU A 95 -19.29 -12.76 10.00
C GLU A 95 -20.40 -11.81 9.54
N PHE A 96 -20.22 -10.49 9.66
CA PHE A 96 -21.23 -9.51 9.25
C PHE A 96 -21.25 -9.27 7.74
N TYR A 97 -20.11 -9.44 7.06
CA TYR A 97 -19.95 -9.21 5.62
C TYR A 97 -19.83 -10.49 4.78
N GLU A 98 -20.07 -11.66 5.39
CA GLU A 98 -20.06 -12.95 4.70
C GLU A 98 -21.17 -12.98 3.63
N GLY A 99 -20.79 -13.00 2.35
CA GLY A 99 -21.71 -13.05 1.21
C GLY A 99 -22.06 -11.71 0.57
N VAL A 100 -21.50 -10.59 1.03
CA VAL A 100 -21.59 -9.31 0.31
C VAL A 100 -20.42 -9.21 -0.66
N THR A 101 -20.70 -9.11 -1.96
CA THR A 101 -19.71 -8.75 -2.99
C THR A 101 -19.19 -7.35 -2.70
N THR A 102 -18.11 -7.27 -1.95
CA THR A 102 -17.46 -6.01 -1.59
C THR A 102 -16.80 -5.42 -2.84
N GLU A 103 -17.12 -4.15 -3.11
CA GLU A 103 -16.38 -3.29 -4.04
C GLU A 103 -14.87 -3.50 -3.85
N GLU A 104 -14.06 -3.30 -4.90
CA GLU A 104 -12.62 -3.46 -4.82
C GLU A 104 -12.01 -2.53 -3.75
N THR A 105 -11.85 -3.05 -2.53
CA THR A 105 -11.25 -2.30 -1.43
C THR A 105 -9.74 -2.23 -1.61
N PHE A 106 -9.15 -1.13 -1.15
CA PHE A 106 -7.69 -0.93 -1.17
C PHE A 106 -6.93 -2.06 -0.48
N GLU A 107 -7.55 -2.79 0.47
CA GLU A 107 -6.89 -3.88 1.19
C GLU A 107 -6.47 -5.03 0.27
N LYS A 108 -7.22 -5.25 -0.83
CA LYS A 108 -6.89 -6.29 -1.81
C LYS A 108 -5.50 -6.06 -2.41
N ASP A 109 -5.10 -4.80 -2.58
CA ASP A 109 -3.81 -4.45 -3.17
C ASP A 109 -2.61 -4.83 -2.30
N PHE A 110 -2.83 -4.99 -0.98
CA PHE A 110 -1.79 -5.37 -0.01
C PHE A 110 -1.83 -6.85 0.38
N LYS A 111 -2.82 -7.62 -0.09
CA LYS A 111 -2.90 -9.07 0.17
C LYS A 111 -2.07 -9.85 -0.83
N LEU A 112 -1.57 -11.02 -0.40
CA LEU A 112 -0.85 -11.95 -1.27
C LEU A 112 -1.77 -12.50 -2.36
N ILE A 113 -1.24 -12.69 -3.55
CA ILE A 113 -1.96 -13.29 -4.68
C ILE A 113 -2.08 -14.81 -4.45
N GLU A 114 -3.29 -15.36 -4.49
CA GLU A 114 -3.56 -16.77 -4.13
C GLU A 114 -2.68 -17.80 -4.86
N ARG A 115 -2.43 -17.58 -6.16
CA ARG A 115 -1.61 -18.48 -7.01
C ARG A 115 -0.18 -18.00 -7.22
N ALA A 116 0.21 -16.91 -6.57
CA ALA A 116 1.54 -16.30 -6.62
C ALA A 116 1.84 -15.64 -5.26
N THR A 117 1.96 -16.48 -4.23
CA THR A 117 2.02 -16.05 -2.83
C THR A 117 3.31 -15.30 -2.45
N ASP A 118 4.25 -15.20 -3.38
CA ASP A 118 5.44 -14.37 -3.30
C ASP A 118 5.16 -12.89 -3.66
N LEU A 119 3.97 -12.56 -4.18
CA LEU A 119 3.64 -11.26 -4.74
C LEU A 119 2.35 -10.70 -4.16
N THR A 120 2.27 -9.37 -4.14
CA THR A 120 1.05 -8.59 -3.91
C THR A 120 0.70 -7.83 -5.19
N PRO A 121 -0.56 -7.38 -5.36
CA PRO A 121 -0.91 -6.50 -6.48
C PRO A 121 -0.07 -5.22 -6.56
N ILE A 122 0.38 -4.67 -5.43
CA ILE A 122 1.28 -3.50 -5.42
C ILE A 122 2.64 -3.80 -6.03
N ALA A 123 3.19 -5.01 -5.78
CA ALA A 123 4.41 -5.44 -6.45
C ALA A 123 4.23 -5.43 -7.98
N LEU A 124 3.06 -5.85 -8.46
CA LEU A 124 2.72 -5.81 -9.87
C LEU A 124 2.61 -4.37 -10.40
N ILE A 125 2.02 -3.42 -9.65
CA ILE A 125 1.98 -1.99 -10.01
C ILE A 125 3.41 -1.43 -10.18
N ILE A 126 4.31 -1.74 -9.25
CA ILE A 126 5.71 -1.29 -9.31
C ILE A 126 6.41 -1.85 -10.55
N VAL A 127 6.17 -3.13 -10.89
CA VAL A 127 6.74 -3.74 -12.10
C VAL A 127 6.10 -3.18 -13.38
N LEU A 128 4.80 -2.87 -13.39
CA LEU A 128 4.14 -2.21 -14.53
C LEU A 128 4.75 -0.82 -14.78
N ASN A 129 5.03 -0.07 -13.73
CA ASN A 129 5.73 1.20 -13.89
C ASN A 129 7.09 0.99 -14.56
N LEU A 130 7.89 0.03 -14.07
CA LEU A 130 9.18 -0.28 -14.70
C LEU A 130 9.02 -0.74 -16.16
N TYR A 131 7.98 -1.52 -16.46
CA TYR A 131 7.66 -1.99 -17.82
C TYR A 131 7.56 -0.82 -18.80
N PHE A 132 6.89 0.28 -18.43
CA PHE A 132 6.77 1.47 -19.29
C PHE A 132 8.07 2.27 -19.46
N HIS A 133 9.05 2.06 -18.59
CA HIS A 133 10.36 2.73 -18.68
C HIS A 133 11.38 1.92 -19.48
N LEU A 134 11.09 0.66 -19.80
CA LEU A 134 12.00 -0.22 -20.52
C LEU A 134 11.50 -0.49 -21.95
N THR A 135 12.44 -0.79 -22.84
CA THR A 135 12.12 -1.37 -24.15
C THR A 135 12.16 -2.90 -24.06
N PRO A 136 11.41 -3.65 -24.91
CA PRO A 136 11.36 -5.11 -24.84
C PRO A 136 12.72 -5.80 -24.85
N ILE A 137 13.68 -5.29 -25.63
CA ILE A 137 15.05 -5.84 -25.70
C ILE A 137 15.85 -5.65 -24.39
N THR A 138 15.44 -4.70 -23.54
CA THR A 138 16.05 -4.40 -22.25
C THR A 138 15.33 -5.03 -21.06
N MET A 139 14.20 -5.73 -21.28
CA MET A 139 13.47 -6.45 -20.21
C MET A 139 14.18 -7.78 -19.90
N THR A 140 15.37 -7.71 -19.31
CA THR A 140 16.22 -8.89 -19.03
C THR A 140 16.71 -8.88 -17.59
N GLU A 141 17.06 -10.05 -17.06
CA GLU A 141 17.60 -10.19 -15.69
C GLU A 141 18.90 -9.39 -15.46
N GLY A 142 19.63 -9.09 -16.54
CA GLY A 142 20.89 -8.37 -16.50
C GLY A 142 20.74 -6.86 -16.26
N THR A 143 19.58 -6.30 -16.60
CA THR A 143 19.28 -4.87 -16.60
C THR A 143 19.33 -4.30 -15.18
N PRO A 144 20.06 -3.18 -14.94
CA PRO A 144 20.20 -2.60 -13.60
C PRO A 144 18.87 -2.31 -12.90
N GLU A 145 17.93 -1.70 -13.62
CA GLU A 145 16.61 -1.30 -13.13
C GLU A 145 15.76 -2.51 -12.71
N VAL A 146 15.86 -3.62 -13.45
CA VAL A 146 15.23 -4.91 -13.11
C VAL A 146 15.80 -5.46 -11.80
N LYS A 147 17.12 -5.40 -11.62
CA LYS A 147 17.78 -5.85 -10.38
C LYS A 147 17.42 -4.98 -9.18
N GLU A 148 17.24 -3.68 -9.39
CA GLU A 148 16.83 -2.75 -8.33
C GLU A 148 15.40 -3.03 -7.86
N VAL A 149 14.45 -3.19 -8.79
CA VAL A 149 13.07 -3.56 -8.45
C VAL A 149 13.01 -4.93 -7.78
N ALA A 150 13.77 -5.92 -8.27
CA ALA A 150 13.85 -7.23 -7.65
C ALA A 150 14.34 -7.16 -6.19
N ARG A 151 15.38 -6.35 -5.93
CA ARG A 151 15.89 -6.13 -4.57
C ARG A 151 14.86 -5.44 -3.67
N LEU A 152 14.18 -4.41 -4.18
CA LEU A 152 13.14 -3.68 -3.45
C LEU A 152 12.01 -4.63 -3.03
N LEU A 153 11.51 -5.43 -3.98
CA LEU A 153 10.38 -6.35 -3.76
C LEU A 153 10.79 -7.64 -3.05
N ASN A 154 12.09 -7.85 -2.81
CA ASN A 154 12.66 -9.08 -2.26
C ASN A 154 12.29 -10.34 -3.08
N ILE A 155 12.37 -10.24 -4.41
CA ILE A 155 12.17 -11.33 -5.37
C ILE A 155 13.39 -11.46 -6.30
N THR A 156 13.40 -12.47 -7.18
CA THR A 156 14.49 -12.63 -8.14
C THR A 156 14.33 -11.71 -9.36
N PRO A 157 15.43 -11.28 -10.02
CA PRO A 157 15.33 -10.56 -11.30
C PRO A 157 14.53 -11.33 -12.35
N ARG A 158 14.70 -12.66 -12.39
CA ARG A 158 13.89 -13.56 -13.21
C ARG A 158 12.40 -13.38 -12.98
N ARG A 159 11.98 -13.28 -11.71
CA ARG A 159 10.57 -13.09 -11.35
C ARG A 159 10.01 -11.77 -11.87
N VAL A 160 10.81 -10.71 -11.87
CA VAL A 160 10.43 -9.42 -12.45
C VAL A 160 10.24 -9.53 -13.96
N VAL A 161 11.16 -10.22 -14.66
CA VAL A 161 11.05 -10.47 -16.11
C VAL A 161 9.81 -11.31 -16.44
N GLU A 162 9.51 -12.36 -15.66
CA GLU A 162 8.30 -13.17 -15.83
C GLU A 162 7.02 -12.32 -15.74
N ILE A 163 6.96 -11.33 -14.84
CA ILE A 163 5.84 -10.40 -14.74
C ILE A 163 5.78 -9.49 -15.97
N MET A 164 6.92 -8.97 -16.43
CA MET A 164 7.00 -8.14 -17.65
C MET A 164 6.54 -8.90 -18.89
N ASP A 165 6.88 -10.18 -19.03
CA ASP A 165 6.41 -11.02 -20.14
C ASP A 165 4.88 -11.19 -20.12
N VAL A 166 4.27 -11.28 -18.94
CA VAL A 166 2.80 -11.25 -18.82
C VAL A 166 2.23 -9.88 -19.21
N TYR A 167 2.89 -8.77 -18.85
CA TYR A 167 2.46 -7.44 -19.29
C TYR A 167 2.58 -7.23 -20.79
N ARG A 168 3.61 -7.78 -21.44
CA ARG A 168 3.73 -7.76 -22.91
C ARG A 168 2.53 -8.42 -23.60
N PHE A 169 1.96 -9.46 -22.98
CA PHE A 169 0.73 -10.11 -23.46
C PHE A 169 -0.52 -9.24 -23.22
N CYS A 170 -0.54 -8.45 -22.13
CA CYS A 170 -1.62 -7.51 -21.86
C CYS A 170 -1.56 -6.25 -22.76
N ASP A 171 -0.36 -5.90 -23.23
CA ASP A 171 -0.10 -4.71 -24.02
C ASP A 171 -0.64 -4.84 -25.45
N PRO A 172 -1.63 -4.04 -25.87
CA PRO A 172 -2.23 -4.15 -27.19
C PRO A 172 -1.26 -3.85 -28.34
N TYR A 173 -0.13 -3.18 -28.08
CA TYR A 173 0.88 -2.86 -29.08
C TYR A 173 1.91 -3.96 -29.28
N LEU A 174 2.10 -4.81 -28.26
CA LEU A 174 3.10 -5.88 -28.26
C LEU A 174 2.50 -7.28 -28.19
N ASN A 175 1.17 -7.38 -28.04
CA ASN A 175 0.46 -8.65 -27.95
C ASN A 175 0.83 -9.53 -29.15
N GLN A 176 1.49 -10.64 -28.86
CA GLN A 176 1.75 -11.70 -29.83
C GLN A 176 0.56 -12.66 -29.69
N ASP A 177 -0.01 -13.15 -30.78
CA ASP A 177 -1.14 -14.10 -30.82
C ASP A 177 -0.82 -15.49 -30.19
N ASP A 178 0.11 -15.53 -29.24
CA ASP A 178 0.63 -16.69 -28.54
C ASP A 178 -0.19 -16.99 -27.28
N LEU A 179 -0.34 -18.29 -26.98
CA LEU A 179 -1.05 -18.73 -25.79
C LEU A 179 -0.15 -18.60 -24.55
N ILE A 180 -0.48 -17.67 -23.64
CA ILE A 180 0.17 -17.58 -22.32
C ILE A 180 -0.60 -18.36 -21.25
N ILE A 181 0.09 -19.23 -20.51
CA ILE A 181 -0.45 -19.91 -19.32
C ILE A 181 0.38 -19.45 -18.13
N SER A 182 -0.14 -18.48 -17.37
CA SER A 182 0.52 -17.96 -16.18
C SER A 182 -0.48 -17.75 -15.04
N PRO A 183 -0.15 -18.11 -13.79
CA PRO A 183 -0.98 -17.79 -12.63
C PRO A 183 -1.09 -16.27 -12.38
N LEU A 184 -0.20 -15.48 -13.00
CA LEU A 184 -0.17 -14.02 -12.91
C LEU A 184 -1.02 -13.33 -13.98
N LEU A 185 -1.56 -14.06 -14.97
CA LEU A 185 -2.29 -13.44 -16.08
C LEU A 185 -3.45 -12.58 -15.59
N LEU A 186 -4.38 -13.16 -14.83
CA LEU A 186 -5.55 -12.43 -14.32
C LEU A 186 -5.16 -11.29 -13.36
N PRO A 187 -4.24 -11.48 -12.38
CA PRO A 187 -3.74 -10.38 -11.59
C PRO A 187 -3.12 -9.24 -12.41
N CYS A 188 -2.29 -9.55 -13.40
CA CYS A 188 -1.65 -8.53 -14.25
C CYS A 188 -2.67 -7.82 -15.14
N GLN A 189 -3.66 -8.53 -15.68
CA GLN A 189 -4.78 -7.93 -16.42
C GLN A 189 -5.56 -6.94 -15.55
N ASN A 190 -5.90 -7.30 -14.32
CA ASN A 190 -6.59 -6.37 -13.41
C ASN A 190 -5.75 -5.11 -13.12
N ILE A 191 -4.42 -5.24 -12.98
CA ILE A 191 -3.54 -4.08 -12.84
C ILE A 191 -3.48 -3.25 -14.12
N TRP A 192 -3.39 -3.91 -15.28
CA TRP A 192 -3.36 -3.28 -16.59
C TRP A 192 -4.66 -2.51 -16.88
N ASP A 193 -5.82 -3.06 -16.53
CA ASP A 193 -7.11 -2.39 -16.73
C ASP A 193 -7.21 -1.10 -15.90
N ARG A 194 -6.59 -1.07 -14.71
CA ARG A 194 -6.55 0.12 -13.84
C ARG A 194 -5.52 1.16 -14.28
N TYR A 195 -4.34 0.74 -14.72
CA TYR A 195 -3.18 1.64 -14.88
C TYR A 195 -2.49 1.58 -16.25
N GLY A 196 -2.80 0.58 -17.07
CA GLY A 196 -2.14 0.34 -18.36
C GLY A 196 -2.39 1.44 -19.39
N ASN A 197 -3.52 2.14 -19.27
CA ASN A 197 -3.89 3.30 -20.10
C ASN A 197 -3.79 4.64 -19.35
N ALA A 198 -3.32 4.64 -18.10
CA ALA A 198 -3.22 5.85 -17.29
C ALA A 198 -2.02 6.72 -17.69
N ASP A 199 -1.97 7.97 -17.23
CA ASP A 199 -0.79 8.80 -17.42
C ASP A 199 0.41 8.17 -16.69
N THR A 200 1.45 7.83 -17.45
CA THR A 200 2.73 7.31 -16.94
C THR A 200 3.32 8.14 -15.80
N LYS A 201 3.06 9.46 -15.76
CA LYS A 201 3.50 10.34 -14.67
C LYS A 201 2.72 10.08 -13.38
N GLU A 202 1.41 9.88 -13.48
CA GLU A 202 0.57 9.56 -12.33
C GLU A 202 0.94 8.18 -11.77
N LEU A 203 1.18 7.19 -12.64
CA LEU A 203 1.66 5.87 -12.25
C LEU A 203 3.05 5.95 -11.60
N SER A 204 3.96 6.77 -12.13
CA SER A 204 5.29 6.98 -11.55
C SER A 204 5.20 7.59 -10.15
N ALA A 205 4.40 8.64 -9.97
CA ALA A 205 4.19 9.27 -8.68
C ALA A 205 3.56 8.30 -7.65
N LEU A 206 2.57 7.50 -8.08
CA LEU A 206 2.00 6.46 -7.24
C LEU A 206 3.05 5.40 -6.87
N THR A 207 3.87 4.99 -7.82
CA THR A 207 4.92 3.98 -7.61
C THR A 207 5.98 4.47 -6.62
N GLU A 208 6.39 5.73 -6.70
CA GLU A 208 7.32 6.35 -5.74
C GLU A 208 6.77 6.26 -4.31
N GLU A 209 5.49 6.56 -4.13
CA GLU A 209 4.80 6.46 -2.85
C GLU A 209 4.68 4.99 -2.38
N LEU A 210 4.29 4.06 -3.26
CA LEU A 210 4.17 2.63 -2.95
C LEU A 210 5.50 1.96 -2.61
N CYS A 211 6.62 2.44 -3.16
CA CYS A 211 7.96 1.93 -2.82
C CYS A 211 8.28 2.08 -1.33
N HIS A 212 7.68 3.06 -0.63
CA HIS A 212 7.85 3.21 0.81
C HIS A 212 7.29 2.05 1.64
N TYR A 213 6.44 1.20 1.06
CA TYR A 213 5.95 0.00 1.73
C TYR A 213 7.05 -1.05 1.90
N TYR A 214 7.98 -1.13 0.95
CA TYR A 214 9.04 -2.14 0.90
C TYR A 214 10.40 -1.66 1.42
N ARG A 215 10.51 -0.38 1.82
CA ARG A 215 11.72 0.23 2.39
C ARG A 215 11.71 0.16 3.91
#